data_AF-M0HLY6-F1
#
_entry.id   AF-M0HLY6-F1
#
_cell.length_a   1.000
_cell.length_b   1.000
_cell.length_c   1.000
_cell.angle_alpha   90.00
_cell.angle_beta   90.00
_cell.angle_gamma   90.00
#
_symmetry.space_group_name_H-M   'P 1'
#
loop_
_entity.id
_entity.type
_entity.pdbx_description
1 polymer ?
#
loop_
_entity_poly.entity_id
_entity_poly.type
_entity_poly.pdbx_seq_one_letter_code
_entity_poly.pdbx_strand_id
1 'polypeptide(L)'
;MGTIRKSVRIPMGDLRQQVADSVGVAASLVDIHDIRIEDGALAVDASYPDGEDIPAVELFVTDPNGNTESYAMELDGAKNLLIAGEDVLIELVDHDPERNEVFVSVKHRQGDEMVTVLGCGEQWVIPVERDGEEQAVNCRIQSAVSRDD
;
A
#
# COMPACT_ATOMS: atom_id res chain seq x y z
N MET A 1 36.69 22.43 -26.75
CA MET A 1 35.94 21.16 -26.79
C MET A 1 34.96 21.20 -25.63
N GLY A 2 33.68 21.47 -25.90
CA GLY A 2 32.69 21.66 -24.84
C GLY A 2 32.26 20.31 -24.27
N THR A 3 32.46 20.10 -22.97
CA THR A 3 31.97 18.90 -22.29
C THR A 3 30.45 18.91 -22.34
N ILE A 4 29.84 18.01 -23.11
CA ILE A 4 28.39 17.83 -23.12
C ILE A 4 28.02 17.32 -21.72
N ARG A 5 27.43 18.20 -20.89
CA ARG A 5 26.84 17.77 -19.62
C ARG A 5 25.61 16.93 -19.96
N LYS A 6 25.72 15.61 -19.82
CA LYS A 6 24.56 14.73 -19.82
C LYS A 6 23.84 14.92 -18.49
N SER A 7 22.65 15.49 -18.52
CA SER A 7 21.72 15.44 -17.39
C SER A 7 20.88 14.17 -17.51
N VAL A 8 20.69 13.50 -16.38
CA VAL A 8 19.74 12.40 -16.24
C VAL A 8 18.57 12.93 -15.43
N ARG A 9 17.34 12.65 -15.87
CA ARG A 9 16.14 12.89 -15.06
C ARG A 9 15.79 11.59 -14.38
N ILE A 10 15.69 11.63 -13.06
CA ILE A 10 15.24 10.49 -12.26
C ILE A 10 13.84 10.86 -11.76
N PRO A 11 12.80 10.10 -12.13
CA PRO A 11 11.49 10.29 -11.54
C PRO A 11 11.58 10.10 -10.03
N MET A 12 11.02 11.04 -9.25
CA MET A 12 11.05 10.95 -7.79
C MET A 12 10.36 9.69 -7.27
N GLY A 13 9.31 9.22 -7.96
CA GLY A 13 8.65 7.96 -7.63
C GLY A 13 9.60 6.76 -7.73
N ASP A 14 10.35 6.64 -8.83
CA ASP A 14 11.31 5.55 -9.05
C ASP A 14 12.46 5.59 -8.03
N LEU A 15 12.91 6.79 -7.65
CA LEU A 15 13.94 6.95 -6.62
C LEU A 15 13.42 6.52 -5.25
N ARG A 16 12.19 6.94 -4.91
CA ARG A 16 11.52 6.56 -3.67
C ARG A 16 11.31 5.06 -3.58
N GLN A 17 10.87 4.43 -4.67
CA GLN A 17 10.72 2.98 -4.76
C GLN A 17 12.06 2.26 -4.52
N GLN A 18 13.15 2.72 -5.12
CA GLN A 18 14.48 2.11 -4.91
C GLN A 18 14.94 2.19 -3.45
N VAL A 19 14.71 3.33 -2.78
CA VAL A 19 15.01 3.46 -1.35
C VAL A 19 14.15 2.48 -0.55
N ALA A 20 12.85 2.45 -0.83
CA ALA A 20 11.88 1.59 -0.15
C ALA A 20 12.24 0.10 -0.27
N ASP A 21 12.58 -0.36 -1.48
CA ASP A 21 13.02 -1.73 -1.75
C ASP A 21 14.30 -2.10 -0.98
N SER A 22 15.21 -1.12 -0.77
CA SER A 22 16.47 -1.34 -0.06
C SER A 22 16.30 -1.51 1.45
N VAL A 23 15.22 -0.96 2.02
CA VAL A 23 14.94 -1.00 3.46
C VAL A 23 13.74 -1.90 3.80
N GLY A 24 13.00 -2.38 2.80
CA GLY A 24 11.88 -3.30 2.97
C GLY A 24 10.60 -2.64 3.46
N VAL A 25 10.34 -1.38 3.05
CA VAL A 25 9.10 -0.65 3.40
C VAL A 25 8.31 -0.26 2.15
N ALA A 26 7.07 0.20 2.32
CA ALA A 26 6.26 0.75 1.23
C ALA A 26 6.86 2.08 0.76
N ALA A 27 6.87 2.31 -0.55
CA ALA A 27 7.43 3.55 -1.09
C ALA A 27 6.73 4.80 -0.56
N SER A 28 5.43 4.76 -0.28
CA SER A 28 4.69 5.87 0.33
C SER A 28 5.19 6.27 1.72
N LEU A 29 5.88 5.36 2.44
CA LEU A 29 6.45 5.62 3.76
C LEU A 29 7.83 6.27 3.71
N VAL A 30 8.42 6.40 2.53
CA VAL A 30 9.74 7.01 2.35
C VAL A 30 9.60 8.49 2.05
N ASP A 31 10.06 9.33 2.98
CA ASP A 31 10.22 10.76 2.77
C ASP A 31 11.66 11.09 2.38
N ILE A 32 11.85 11.79 1.26
CA ILE A 32 13.18 12.14 0.74
C ILE A 32 13.44 13.61 1.04
N HIS A 33 14.45 13.87 1.87
CA HIS A 33 14.82 15.21 2.34
C HIS A 33 15.83 15.89 1.43
N ASP A 34 16.81 15.14 0.94
CA ASP A 34 17.90 15.68 0.12
C ASP A 34 18.47 14.64 -0.86
N ILE A 35 19.02 15.12 -1.97
CA ILE A 35 19.67 14.30 -2.99
C ILE A 35 20.98 14.98 -3.40
N ARG A 36 22.09 14.29 -3.15
CA ARG A 36 23.44 14.74 -3.46
C ARG A 36 24.15 13.77 -4.39
N ILE A 37 25.21 14.25 -5.05
CA ILE A 37 26.14 13.40 -5.79
C ILE A 37 27.42 13.32 -4.97
N GLU A 38 27.74 12.13 -4.48
CA GLU A 38 28.92 11.85 -3.67
C GLU A 38 29.67 10.68 -4.31
N ASP A 39 30.97 10.86 -4.57
CA ASP A 39 31.85 9.86 -5.21
C ASP A 39 31.31 9.24 -6.52
N GLY A 40 30.54 10.02 -7.28
CA GLY A 40 29.96 9.57 -8.55
C GLY A 40 28.69 8.72 -8.41
N ALA A 41 28.19 8.55 -7.18
CA ALA A 41 26.91 7.94 -6.87
C ALA A 41 25.89 8.98 -6.38
N LEU A 42 24.61 8.62 -6.39
CA LEU A 42 23.57 9.42 -5.74
C LEU A 42 23.53 9.05 -4.26
N ALA A 43 23.75 10.02 -3.40
CA ALA A 43 23.46 9.95 -1.97
C ALA A 43 22.06 10.52 -1.75
N VAL A 44 21.18 9.72 -1.16
CA VAL A 44 19.80 10.10 -0.84
C VAL A 44 19.68 10.15 0.67
N ASP A 45 19.25 11.31 1.17
CA ASP A 45 18.87 11.49 2.58
C ASP A 45 17.35 11.30 2.69
N ALA A 46 16.93 10.33 3.48
CA ALA A 46 15.53 9.94 3.59
C ALA A 46 15.19 9.46 5.00
N SER A 47 13.93 9.62 5.38
CA SER A 47 13.35 9.01 6.57
C SER A 47 12.24 8.04 6.19
N TYR A 48 12.07 7.02 7.01
CA TYR A 48 10.99 6.05 6.93
C TYR A 48 10.71 5.55 8.35
N PRO A 49 9.45 5.16 8.65
CA PRO A 49 9.10 4.59 9.94
C PRO A 49 9.84 3.27 10.16
N ASP A 50 10.24 3.01 11.41
CA ASP A 50 10.75 1.71 11.84
C ASP A 50 9.82 1.08 12.88
N GLY A 51 9.67 -0.24 12.82
CA GLY A 51 8.88 -1.01 13.79
C GLY A 51 7.47 -0.45 14.04
N GLU A 52 7.27 0.12 15.23
CA GLU A 52 5.96 0.56 15.76
C GLU A 52 5.35 1.76 15.01
N ASP A 53 6.14 2.51 14.24
CA ASP A 53 5.65 3.67 13.49
C ASP A 53 5.00 3.29 12.13
N ILE A 54 5.00 1.99 11.80
CA ILE A 54 4.35 1.50 10.57
C ILE A 54 2.83 1.52 10.78
N PRO A 55 2.05 2.11 9.85
CA PRO A 55 0.60 2.17 9.99
C PRO A 55 0.00 0.76 10.04
N ALA A 56 -0.60 0.44 11.18
CA ALA A 56 -1.40 -0.76 11.36
C ALA A 56 -2.86 -0.47 11.02
N VAL A 57 -3.53 -1.44 10.41
CA VAL A 57 -4.92 -1.34 9.96
C VAL A 57 -5.69 -2.59 10.34
N GLU A 58 -7.00 -2.44 10.53
CA GLU A 58 -7.93 -3.54 10.63
C GLU A 58 -8.82 -3.59 9.38
N LEU A 59 -8.74 -4.70 8.65
CA LEU A 59 -9.60 -5.01 7.51
C LEU A 59 -10.80 -5.82 7.99
N PHE A 60 -12.00 -5.31 7.74
CA PHE A 60 -13.26 -5.98 7.97
C PHE A 60 -13.78 -6.55 6.65
N VAL A 61 -14.15 -7.83 6.65
CA VAL A 61 -14.70 -8.53 5.49
C VAL A 61 -16.09 -9.04 5.87
N THR A 62 -17.12 -8.53 5.21
CA THR A 62 -18.51 -8.95 5.40
C THR A 62 -18.98 -9.79 4.22
N ASP A 63 -19.36 -11.03 4.51
CA ASP A 63 -19.90 -11.96 3.52
C ASP A 63 -21.33 -11.57 3.08
N PRO A 64 -21.86 -12.20 2.01
CA PRO A 64 -23.22 -11.93 1.52
C PRO A 64 -24.34 -12.26 2.52
N ASN A 65 -24.07 -13.07 3.53
CA ASN A 65 -25.03 -13.43 4.59
C ASN A 65 -24.97 -12.43 5.76
N GLY A 66 -24.05 -11.46 5.73
CA GLY A 66 -23.83 -10.46 6.77
C GLY A 66 -22.89 -10.90 7.89
N ASN A 67 -22.17 -12.02 7.75
CA ASN A 67 -21.13 -12.41 8.70
C ASN A 67 -19.88 -11.59 8.46
N THR A 68 -19.28 -11.04 9.52
CA THR A 68 -18.08 -10.19 9.44
C THR A 68 -16.91 -10.84 10.15
N GLU A 69 -15.77 -10.88 9.46
CA GLU A 69 -14.46 -11.23 10.00
C GLU A 69 -13.54 -10.00 9.96
N SER A 70 -12.52 -9.97 10.83
CA SER A 70 -11.53 -8.91 10.83
C SER A 70 -10.09 -9.42 10.85
N TYR A 71 -9.20 -8.64 10.23
CA TYR A 71 -7.79 -8.97 10.03
C TYR A 71 -6.93 -7.74 10.33
N ALA A 72 -6.10 -7.83 11.36
CA ALA A 72 -5.09 -6.80 11.64
C ALA A 72 -3.84 -7.04 10.80
N MET A 73 -3.29 -5.98 10.22
CA MET A 73 -2.04 -6.03 9.46
C MET A 73 -1.31 -4.68 9.52
N GLU A 74 0.01 -4.73 9.42
CA GLU A 74 0.83 -3.55 9.18
C GLU A 74 0.92 -3.28 7.68
N LEU A 75 0.92 -2.02 7.24
CA LEU A 75 1.06 -1.66 5.83
C LEU A 75 2.51 -1.25 5.49
N ASP A 76 3.47 -2.10 5.87
CA ASP A 76 4.90 -1.99 5.53
C ASP A 76 5.21 -2.19 4.03
N GLY A 77 4.20 -2.52 3.21
CA GLY A 77 4.39 -2.99 1.85
C GLY A 77 3.08 -3.51 1.27
N ALA A 78 3.13 -3.99 0.02
CA ALA A 78 1.98 -4.59 -0.63
C ALA A 78 1.59 -5.90 0.08
N LYS A 79 0.33 -6.02 0.49
CA LYS A 79 -0.22 -7.20 1.16
C LYS A 79 -1.13 -7.96 0.21
N ASN A 80 -0.77 -9.23 -0.07
CA ASN A 80 -1.67 -10.13 -0.80
C ASN A 80 -2.48 -10.96 0.20
N LEU A 81 -3.80 -10.90 0.09
CA LEU A 81 -4.76 -11.52 0.99
C LEU A 81 -5.71 -12.41 0.18
N LEU A 82 -6.06 -13.54 0.77
CA LEU A 82 -7.10 -14.42 0.24
C LEU A 82 -8.45 -14.04 0.88
N ILE A 83 -9.27 -13.27 0.17
CA ILE A 83 -10.56 -12.78 0.65
C ILE A 83 -11.67 -13.59 -0.01
N ALA A 84 -12.36 -14.41 0.77
CA ALA A 84 -13.47 -15.25 0.29
C ALA A 84 -13.13 -16.17 -0.90
N GLY A 85 -11.85 -16.49 -1.11
CA GLY A 85 -11.34 -17.30 -2.23
C GLY A 85 -10.63 -16.49 -3.31
N GLU A 86 -10.71 -15.16 -3.25
CA GLU A 86 -10.11 -14.25 -4.23
C GLU A 86 -8.76 -13.71 -3.78
N ASP A 87 -7.80 -13.61 -4.70
CA ASP A 87 -6.53 -12.91 -4.47
C ASP A 87 -6.74 -11.40 -4.54
N VAL A 88 -6.50 -10.73 -3.41
CA VAL A 88 -6.65 -9.29 -3.26
C VAL A 88 -5.34 -8.67 -2.79
N LEU A 89 -4.81 -7.73 -3.57
CA LEU A 89 -3.63 -6.95 -3.23
C LEU A 89 -4.05 -5.61 -2.65
N ILE A 90 -3.54 -5.29 -1.46
CA ILE A 90 -3.72 -4.02 -0.78
C ILE A 90 -2.35 -3.33 -0.69
N GLU A 91 -2.26 -2.10 -1.17
CA GLU A 91 -1.03 -1.32 -1.19
C GLU A 91 -1.27 0.03 -0.52
N LEU A 92 -0.39 0.44 0.39
CA LEU A 92 -0.44 1.77 0.97
C LEU A 92 -0.11 2.82 -0.11
N VAL A 93 -1.00 3.80 -0.25
CA VAL A 93 -0.82 4.94 -1.15
C VAL A 93 -0.34 6.15 -0.37
N ASP A 94 -0.95 6.41 0.78
CA ASP A 94 -0.63 7.55 1.63
C ASP A 94 -1.07 7.29 3.08
N HIS A 95 -0.44 7.98 4.02
CA HIS A 95 -0.74 7.90 5.45
C HIS A 95 -0.63 9.30 6.06
N ASP A 96 -1.72 9.78 6.66
CA ASP A 96 -1.75 11.01 7.45
C ASP A 96 -1.70 10.63 8.94
N PRO A 97 -0.52 10.66 9.58
CA PRO A 97 -0.39 10.32 11.00
C PRO A 97 -1.05 11.34 11.92
N GLU A 98 -1.25 12.60 11.47
CA GLU A 98 -1.91 13.62 12.29
C GLU A 98 -3.42 13.35 12.41
N ARG A 99 -4.03 12.81 11.34
CA ARG A 99 -5.44 12.42 11.30
C ARG A 99 -5.68 10.94 11.57
N ASN A 100 -4.63 10.14 11.66
CA ASN A 100 -4.69 8.68 11.70
C ASN A 100 -5.49 8.11 10.52
N GLU A 101 -5.30 8.67 9.32
CA GLU A 101 -5.98 8.27 8.08
C GLU A 101 -5.02 7.49 7.16
N VAL A 102 -5.47 6.34 6.66
CA VAL A 102 -4.73 5.52 5.69
C VAL A 102 -5.44 5.52 4.35
N PHE A 103 -4.68 5.68 3.28
CA PHE A 103 -5.18 5.59 1.91
C PHE A 103 -4.55 4.38 1.25
N VAL A 104 -5.38 3.47 0.73
CA VAL A 104 -4.92 2.24 0.10
C VAL A 104 -5.39 2.13 -1.35
N SER A 105 -4.57 1.49 -2.17
CA SER A 105 -4.98 0.95 -3.46
C SER A 105 -5.35 -0.51 -3.25
N VAL A 106 -6.52 -0.90 -3.73
CA VAL A 106 -6.98 -2.29 -3.69
C VAL A 106 -7.07 -2.80 -5.12
N LYS A 107 -6.48 -3.96 -5.37
CA LYS A 107 -6.57 -4.66 -6.65
C LYS A 107 -7.06 -6.08 -6.40
N HIS A 108 -7.91 -6.57 -7.30
CA HIS A 108 -8.46 -7.92 -7.30
C HIS A 108 -7.99 -8.66 -8.54
N ARG A 109 -7.65 -9.94 -8.38
CA ARG A 109 -7.26 -10.79 -9.50
C ARG A 109 -8.48 -11.14 -10.36
N GLN A 110 -8.42 -10.81 -11.65
CA GLN A 110 -9.39 -11.25 -12.66
C GLN A 110 -8.64 -11.99 -13.76
N GLY A 111 -8.77 -13.32 -13.77
CA GLY A 111 -7.96 -14.18 -14.63
C GLY A 111 -6.47 -14.05 -14.29
N ASP A 112 -5.66 -13.61 -15.24
CA ASP A 112 -4.21 -13.41 -15.06
C ASP A 112 -3.83 -11.97 -14.68
N GLU A 113 -4.79 -11.04 -14.62
CA GLU A 113 -4.54 -9.61 -14.42
C GLU A 113 -5.01 -9.12 -13.04
N MET A 114 -4.28 -8.16 -12.46
CA MET A 114 -4.73 -7.44 -11.28
C MET A 114 -5.48 -6.19 -11.71
N VAL A 115 -6.76 -6.10 -11.32
CA VAL A 115 -7.65 -4.98 -11.68
C VAL A 115 -7.93 -4.14 -10.44
N THR A 116 -7.80 -2.82 -10.55
CA THR A 116 -8.12 -1.91 -9.45
C THR A 116 -9.60 -2.01 -9.07
N VAL A 117 -9.84 -2.23 -7.79
CA VAL A 117 -11.18 -2.24 -7.21
C VAL A 117 -11.59 -0.79 -6.94
N LEU A 118 -12.75 -0.39 -7.47
CA LEU A 118 -13.31 0.92 -7.19
C LEU A 118 -14.03 0.88 -5.83
N GLY A 119 -13.69 1.83 -4.97
CA GLY A 119 -14.24 1.96 -3.63
C GLY A 119 -14.46 3.41 -3.22
N CYS A 120 -15.08 3.60 -2.06
CA CYS A 120 -15.26 4.88 -1.40
C CYS A 120 -14.22 5.02 -0.28
N GLY A 121 -12.96 5.28 -0.66
CA GLY A 121 -11.85 5.47 0.29
C GLY A 121 -11.54 4.20 1.09
N GLU A 122 -12.19 4.06 2.24
CA GLU A 122 -12.03 2.95 3.19
C GLU A 122 -12.86 1.72 2.85
N GLN A 123 -13.86 1.84 1.97
CA GLN A 123 -14.80 0.76 1.67
C GLN A 123 -14.76 0.35 0.20
N TRP A 124 -14.82 -0.95 -0.07
CA TRP A 124 -14.86 -1.48 -1.42
C TRP A 124 -15.62 -2.80 -1.49
N VAL A 125 -15.95 -3.23 -2.70
CA VAL A 125 -16.69 -4.46 -2.97
C VAL A 125 -15.85 -5.37 -3.85
N ILE A 126 -15.66 -6.61 -3.42
CA ILE A 126 -15.01 -7.65 -4.21
C ILE A 126 -16.09 -8.57 -4.80
N PRO A 127 -16.19 -8.68 -6.14
CA PRO A 127 -17.03 -9.71 -6.75
C PRO A 127 -16.39 -11.08 -6.53
N VAL A 128 -17.18 -12.04 -6.08
CA VAL A 128 -16.75 -13.42 -5.85
C VAL A 128 -17.72 -14.37 -6.54
N GLU A 129 -17.22 -15.42 -7.17
CA GLU A 129 -18.09 -16.47 -7.71
C GLU A 129 -18.24 -17.60 -6.69
N ARG A 130 -19.47 -17.92 -6.29
CA ARG A 130 -19.77 -19.06 -5.43
C ARG A 130 -20.94 -19.86 -6.00
N ASP A 131 -20.72 -21.16 -6.15
CA ASP A 131 -21.69 -22.09 -6.73
C ASP A 131 -22.21 -21.66 -8.13
N GLY A 132 -21.37 -20.94 -8.90
CA GLY A 132 -21.72 -20.42 -10.23
C GLY A 132 -22.57 -19.15 -10.22
N GLU A 133 -22.77 -18.53 -9.05
CA GLU A 133 -23.43 -17.25 -8.89
C GLU A 133 -22.43 -16.17 -8.45
N GLU A 134 -22.50 -14.99 -9.08
CA GLU A 134 -21.72 -13.83 -8.66
C GLU A 134 -22.33 -13.24 -7.39
N GLN A 135 -21.51 -13.09 -6.36
CA GLN A 135 -21.86 -12.52 -5.07
C GLN A 135 -20.90 -11.37 -4.73
N ALA A 136 -21.33 -10.49 -3.83
CA ALA A 136 -20.56 -9.32 -3.43
C ALA A 136 -20.06 -9.46 -1.99
N VAL A 137 -18.75 -9.38 -1.80
CA VAL A 137 -18.12 -9.28 -0.47
C VAL A 137 -17.82 -7.82 -0.20
N ASN A 138 -18.30 -7.31 0.93
CA ASN A 138 -18.07 -5.93 1.33
C ASN A 138 -16.85 -5.86 2.24
N CYS A 139 -15.90 -5.01 1.89
CA CYS A 139 -14.69 -4.82 2.65
C CYS A 139 -14.62 -3.38 3.16
N ARG A 140 -14.07 -3.22 4.37
CA ARG A 140 -13.75 -1.92 4.96
C ARG A 140 -12.42 -1.98 5.67
N ILE A 141 -11.54 -1.02 5.44
CA ILE A 141 -10.28 -0.84 6.18
C ILE A 141 -10.38 0.36 7.09
N GLN A 142 -9.79 0.27 8.27
CA GLN A 142 -9.66 1.39 9.19
C GLN A 142 -8.28 1.32 9.85
N SER A 143 -7.71 2.46 10.17
CA SER A 143 -6.50 2.51 10.99
C SER A 143 -6.76 1.79 12.31
N ALA A 144 -5.85 0.88 12.68
CA ALA A 144 -5.93 0.19 13.96
C ALA A 144 -5.78 1.25 15.05
N VAL A 145 -6.72 1.31 15.99
CA VAL A 145 -6.55 2.15 17.17
C VAL A 145 -5.40 1.54 17.96
N SER A 146 -4.31 2.28 18.14
CA SER A 146 -3.28 1.93 19.11
C SER A 146 -3.99 1.68 20.43
N ARG A 147 -3.96 0.43 20.89
CA ARG A 147 -4.51 0.07 22.18
C ARG A 147 -3.58 0.71 23.20
N ASP A 148 -3.92 1.92 23.64
CA ASP A 148 -3.28 2.54 24.81
C ASP A 148 -3.40 1.54 25.97
N ASP A 149 -2.28 0.91 26.35
CA ASP A 149 -2.12 0.17 27.60
C ASP A 149 -1.64 1.12 28.71
#